data_AF-A0A2V7NSN6-F1
#
_entry.id   AF-A0A2V7NSN6-F1
#
_cell.length_a   1.000
_cell.length_b   1.000
_cell.length_c   1.000
_cell.angle_alpha   90.00
_cell.angle_beta   90.00
_cell.angle_gamma   90.00
#
_symmetry.space_group_name_H-M   'P 1'
#
loop_
_entity.id
_entity.type
_entity.pdbx_description
1 polymer ?
#
loop_
_entity_poly.entity_id
_entity_poly.type
_entity_poly.pdbx_seq_one_letter_code
_entity_poly.pdbx_strand_id
1 'polypeptide(L)'
;MRCAEARERMLEAERTDLSGATESELNLHLRECARCRRAANQILEAERELWGALAAATPGHGADEAVGLVCRRARRRRWMWRAAPLAAAAVLAIVWLGRPARLEQPALSPTPPAVGSGIAVEAPPGKSVAVFRTDNPEIVVIWFF
;
A
#
# COMPACT_ATOMS: atom_id res chain seq x y z
N MET A 1 50.54 8.38 8.49
CA MET A 1 50.07 7.14 7.82
C MET A 1 50.46 7.10 6.35
N ARG A 2 50.39 5.92 5.73
CA ARG A 2 50.59 5.75 4.27
C ARG A 2 49.26 5.92 3.53
N CYS A 3 49.30 6.31 2.25
CA CYS A 3 48.07 6.53 1.48
C CYS A 3 47.21 5.26 1.28
N ALA A 4 47.81 4.06 1.27
CA ALA A 4 47.05 2.81 1.20
C ALA A 4 46.21 2.58 2.46
N GLU A 5 46.82 2.72 3.63
CA GLU A 5 46.15 2.64 4.94
C GLU A 5 45.08 3.74 5.10
N ALA A 6 45.38 4.96 4.67
CA ALA A 6 44.41 6.06 4.64
C ALA A 6 43.16 5.68 3.82
N ARG A 7 43.36 4.98 2.70
CA ARG A 7 42.29 4.58 1.79
C ARG A 7 41.42 3.47 2.37
N GLU A 8 42.01 2.52 3.08
CA GLU A 8 41.25 1.51 3.83
C GLU A 8 40.43 2.19 4.93
N ARG A 9 41.04 3.05 5.74
CA ARG A 9 40.33 3.80 6.79
C ARG A 9 39.23 4.70 6.25
N MET A 10 39.38 5.29 5.06
CA MET A 10 38.32 6.11 4.44
C MET A 10 37.01 5.34 4.19
N LEU A 11 37.06 4.02 4.03
CA LEU A 11 35.86 3.20 3.78
C LEU A 11 35.07 2.89 5.05
N GLU A 12 35.72 2.97 6.21
CA GLU A 12 35.14 2.68 7.53
C GLU A 12 34.89 3.95 8.35
N ALA A 13 35.50 5.06 7.97
CA ALA A 13 35.43 6.33 8.68
C ALA A 13 34.02 6.93 8.65
N GLU A 14 33.67 7.63 9.72
CA GLU A 14 32.45 8.41 9.77
C GLU A 14 32.55 9.64 8.84
N ARG A 15 31.39 10.15 8.42
CA ARG A 15 31.29 11.35 7.58
C ARG A 15 32.00 12.56 8.20
N THR A 16 31.93 12.71 9.52
CA THR A 16 32.57 13.79 10.30
C THR A 16 34.09 13.74 10.24
N ASP A 17 34.67 12.53 10.19
CA ASP A 17 36.11 12.32 10.02
C ASP A 17 36.56 12.69 8.60
N LEU A 18 35.80 12.26 7.59
CA LEU A 18 36.09 12.57 6.18
C LEU A 18 35.92 14.06 5.86
N SER A 19 34.98 14.74 6.52
CA SER A 19 34.71 16.17 6.31
C SER A 19 35.74 17.10 6.96
N GLY A 20 36.73 16.57 7.68
CA GLY A 20 37.74 17.39 8.30
C GLY A 20 37.39 17.92 9.70
N ALA A 21 36.28 17.48 10.30
CA ALA A 21 35.74 18.06 11.54
C ALA A 21 36.36 17.53 12.84
N THR A 22 37.03 16.38 12.78
CA THR A 22 37.70 15.76 13.93
C THR A 22 39.22 16.01 13.91
N GLU A 23 39.95 15.56 14.91
CA GLU A 23 41.43 15.58 14.91
C GLU A 23 42.04 14.18 14.71
N SER A 24 41.32 13.30 14.00
CA SER A 24 41.81 11.95 13.74
C SER A 24 43.11 11.97 12.91
N GLU A 25 43.93 10.92 13.04
CA GLU A 25 45.12 10.77 12.20
C GLU A 25 44.76 10.87 10.70
N LEU A 26 43.59 10.31 10.32
CA LEU A 26 43.08 10.35 8.95
C LEU A 26 42.88 11.79 8.48
N ASN A 27 42.28 12.62 9.31
CA ASN A 27 42.05 14.03 9.03
C ASN A 27 43.36 14.78 8.79
N LEU A 28 44.35 14.59 9.67
CA LEU A 28 45.69 15.17 9.49
C LEU A 28 46.28 14.77 8.13
N HIS A 29 46.17 13.48 7.76
CA HIS A 29 46.63 13.02 6.46
C HIS A 29 45.85 13.62 5.28
N LEU A 30 44.53 13.81 5.39
CA LEU A 30 43.71 14.44 4.36
C LEU A 30 44.06 15.92 4.15
N ARG A 31 44.49 16.62 5.21
CA ARG A 31 44.99 18.01 5.10
C ARG A 31 46.29 18.06 4.29
N GLU A 32 47.21 17.14 4.56
CA GLU A 32 48.53 17.11 3.94
C GLU A 32 48.53 16.48 2.53
N CYS A 33 47.69 15.48 2.27
CA CYS A 33 47.70 14.71 1.04
C CYS A 33 46.55 15.08 0.09
N ALA A 34 46.86 15.84 -0.97
CA ALA A 34 45.87 16.26 -1.97
C ALA A 34 45.20 15.09 -2.74
N ARG A 35 45.88 13.94 -2.87
CA ARG A 35 45.30 12.76 -3.52
C ARG A 35 44.21 12.13 -2.65
N CYS A 36 44.50 11.88 -1.37
CA CYS A 36 43.53 11.32 -0.44
C CYS A 36 42.37 12.30 -0.21
N ARG A 37 42.65 13.61 -0.12
CA ARG A 37 41.60 14.64 -0.03
C ARG A 37 40.62 14.61 -1.19
N ARG A 38 41.11 14.48 -2.43
CA ARG A 38 40.23 14.35 -3.60
C ARG A 38 39.36 13.09 -3.53
N ALA A 39 39.92 11.96 -3.08
CA ALA A 39 39.15 10.73 -2.91
C ALA A 39 38.07 10.86 -1.82
N ALA A 40 38.39 11.45 -0.66
CA ALA A 40 37.41 11.73 0.39
C ALA A 40 36.27 12.63 -0.12
N ASN A 41 36.60 13.69 -0.86
CA ASN A 41 35.60 14.58 -1.45
C ASN A 41 34.67 13.86 -2.45
N GLN A 42 35.20 12.91 -3.23
CA GLN A 42 34.38 12.10 -4.15
C GLN A 42 33.40 11.21 -3.38
N ILE A 43 33.82 10.60 -2.26
CA ILE A 43 32.94 9.80 -1.39
C ILE A 43 31.82 10.68 -0.84
N LEU A 44 32.16 11.86 -0.29
CA LEU A 44 31.19 12.79 0.30
C LEU A 44 30.20 13.35 -0.73
N GLU A 45 30.63 13.56 -1.97
CA GLU A 45 29.72 13.99 -3.04
C GLU A 45 28.76 12.87 -3.46
N ALA A 46 29.27 11.64 -3.64
CA ALA A 46 28.45 10.48 -3.96
C ALA A 46 27.42 10.18 -2.85
N GLU A 47 27.81 10.34 -1.57
CA GLU A 47 26.88 10.20 -0.44
C GLU A 47 25.78 11.27 -0.51
N ARG A 48 26.11 12.51 -0.85
CA ARG A 48 25.13 13.60 -1.00
C ARG A 48 24.15 13.32 -2.13
N GLU A 49 24.65 12.86 -3.28
CA GLU A 49 23.80 12.47 -4.41
C GLU A 49 22.85 11.33 -4.03
N LEU A 50 23.35 10.31 -3.33
CA LEU A 50 22.54 9.20 -2.84
C LEU A 50 21.45 9.68 -1.88
N TRP A 51 21.78 10.51 -0.90
CA TRP A 51 20.80 11.10 0.01
C TRP A 51 19.75 11.94 -0.73
N GLY A 52 20.17 12.71 -1.73
CA GLY A 52 19.25 13.46 -2.59
C GLY A 52 18.30 12.55 -3.37
N ALA A 53 18.83 11.47 -3.94
CA ALA A 53 18.03 10.46 -4.64
C ALA A 53 17.05 9.74 -3.71
N LEU A 54 17.49 9.36 -2.50
CA LEU A 54 16.63 8.75 -1.49
C LEU A 54 15.53 9.70 -1.04
N ALA A 55 15.85 10.97 -0.80
CA ALA A 55 14.87 11.98 -0.44
C ALA A 55 13.83 12.21 -1.56
N ALA A 56 14.27 12.22 -2.82
CA ALA A 56 13.38 12.35 -3.98
C ALA A 56 12.53 11.09 -4.22
N ALA A 57 13.10 9.90 -3.96
CA ALA A 57 12.42 8.62 -4.13
C ALA A 57 11.46 8.28 -2.99
N THR A 58 11.63 8.89 -1.82
CA THR A 58 10.71 8.74 -0.69
C THR A 58 9.43 9.49 -1.03
N PRO A 59 8.29 8.81 -1.28
CA PRO A 59 7.03 9.50 -1.52
C PRO A 59 6.73 10.35 -0.29
N GLY A 60 6.48 11.65 -0.47
CA GLY A 60 6.17 12.58 0.62
C GLY A 60 4.90 12.21 1.41
N HIS A 61 4.23 11.12 1.06
CA HIS A 61 3.19 10.49 1.88
C HIS A 61 3.89 9.55 2.85
N GLY A 62 4.43 10.14 3.92
CA GLY A 62 5.11 9.40 4.97
C GLY A 62 4.23 8.26 5.46
N ALA A 63 4.85 7.19 5.97
CA ALA A 63 4.14 6.08 6.59
C ALA A 63 3.05 6.56 7.57
N ASP A 64 3.25 7.72 8.21
CA ASP A 64 2.29 8.39 9.08
C ASP A 64 1.02 8.89 8.37
N GLU A 65 1.11 9.34 7.12
CA GLU A 65 -0.06 9.76 6.33
C GLU A 65 -0.85 8.54 5.84
N ALA A 66 -0.15 7.46 5.45
CA ALA A 66 -0.78 6.18 5.14
C ALA A 66 -1.48 5.58 6.38
N VAL A 67 -0.83 5.59 7.53
CA VAL A 67 -1.42 5.19 8.82
C VAL A 67 -2.57 6.10 9.20
N GLY A 68 -2.43 7.41 8.98
CA GLY A 68 -3.48 8.41 9.20
C GLY A 68 -4.73 8.13 8.38
N LEU A 69 -4.58 7.81 7.08
CA LEU A 69 -5.67 7.43 6.20
C LEU A 69 -6.36 6.13 6.67
N VAL A 70 -5.59 5.11 7.05
CA VAL A 70 -6.12 3.85 7.58
C VAL A 70 -6.90 4.08 8.88
N CYS A 71 -6.35 4.86 9.81
CA CYS A 71 -7.00 5.21 11.08
C CYS A 71 -8.30 6.01 10.88
N ARG A 72 -8.31 6.99 9.96
CA ARG A 72 -9.54 7.76 9.62
C ARG A 72 -10.62 6.83 9.04
N ARG A 73 -10.24 5.90 8.17
CA ARG A 73 -11.17 4.93 7.56
C ARG A 73 -11.74 3.96 8.59
N ALA A 74 -10.91 3.46 9.51
CA ALA A 74 -11.34 2.61 10.62
C ALA A 74 -12.33 3.32 11.57
N ARG A 75 -12.08 4.60 11.88
CA ARG A 75 -12.96 5.41 12.72
C ARG A 75 -14.32 5.66 12.07
N ARG A 76 -14.36 6.00 10.77
CA ARG A 76 -15.61 6.15 10.02
C ARG A 76 -16.40 4.84 10.01
N ARG A 77 -15.74 3.70 9.78
CA ARG A 77 -16.38 2.38 9.80
C ARG A 77 -17.00 2.10 11.18
N ARG A 78 -16.28 2.30 12.28
CA ARG A 78 -16.85 2.15 13.64
C ARG A 78 -18.09 3.02 13.87
N TRP A 79 -18.10 4.24 13.34
CA TRP A 79 -19.25 5.15 13.52
C TRP A 79 -20.48 4.68 12.73
N MET A 80 -20.29 4.23 11.49
CA MET A 80 -21.38 3.65 10.68
C MET A 80 -22.00 2.41 11.33
N TRP A 81 -21.18 1.53 11.92
CA TRP A 81 -21.68 0.33 12.61
C TRP A 81 -22.49 0.66 13.88
N ARG A 82 -22.22 1.80 14.53
CA ARG A 82 -23.03 2.28 15.67
C ARG A 82 -24.36 2.88 15.22
N ALA A 83 -24.42 3.46 14.02
CA ALA A 83 -25.65 4.01 13.45
C ALA A 83 -26.53 2.94 12.76
N ALA A 84 -25.96 1.81 12.37
CA ALA A 84 -26.67 0.70 11.74
C ALA A 84 -27.92 0.20 12.50
N PRO A 85 -27.89 -0.03 13.83
CA PRO A 85 -29.08 -0.49 14.55
C PRO A 85 -30.22 0.55 14.58
N LEU A 86 -29.90 1.85 14.60
CA LEU A 86 -30.91 2.92 14.55
C LEU A 86 -31.59 3.00 13.18
N ALA A 87 -30.82 2.86 12.09
CA ALA A 87 -31.38 2.82 10.75
C ALA A 87 -32.25 1.58 10.52
N ALA A 88 -31.83 0.40 11.02
CA ALA A 88 -32.62 -0.82 10.94
C ALA A 88 -33.96 -0.70 11.69
N ALA A 89 -33.95 -0.10 12.89
CA ALA A 89 -35.17 0.13 13.66
C ALA A 89 -36.14 1.09 12.96
N ALA A 90 -35.64 2.16 12.34
CA ALA A 90 -36.46 3.10 11.59
C ALA A 90 -37.14 2.46 10.37
N VAL A 91 -36.41 1.63 9.61
CA VAL A 91 -36.99 0.89 8.47
C VAL A 91 -38.04 -0.12 8.94
N LEU A 92 -37.77 -0.85 10.03
CA LEU A 92 -38.75 -1.77 10.62
C LEU A 92 -40.03 -1.04 11.07
N ALA A 93 -39.90 0.11 11.72
CA ALA A 93 -41.05 0.92 12.12
C ALA A 93 -41.86 1.38 10.89
N ILE A 94 -41.22 1.86 9.84
CA ILE A 94 -41.91 2.28 8.60
C ILE A 94 -42.61 1.08 7.93
N VAL A 95 -41.98 -0.09 7.86
CA VAL A 95 -42.61 -1.30 7.29
C VAL A 95 -43.79 -1.77 8.12
N TRP A 96 -43.74 -1.63 9.44
CA TRP A 96 -44.81 -2.06 10.34
C TRP A 96 -45.99 -1.11 10.32
N LEU A 97 -45.76 0.20 10.36
CA LEU A 97 -46.81 1.22 10.26
C LEU A 97 -47.34 1.39 8.83
N GLY A 98 -46.54 1.07 7.82
CA GLY A 98 -46.85 1.23 6.41
C GLY A 98 -47.42 -0.02 5.72
N ARG A 99 -47.81 -1.07 6.46
CA ARG A 99 -48.53 -2.23 5.89
C ARG A 99 -50.04 -1.93 5.84
N PRO A 100 -50.61 -1.46 4.72
CA PRO A 100 -52.04 -1.61 4.49
C PRO A 100 -52.34 -3.11 4.41
N ALA A 101 -53.42 -3.54 5.04
CA ALA A 101 -53.93 -4.91 4.94
C ALA A 101 -54.20 -5.25 3.47
N ARG A 102 -53.22 -5.84 2.78
CA ARG A 102 -53.41 -6.34 1.42
C ARG A 102 -54.17 -7.66 1.51
N LEU A 103 -55.46 -7.54 1.17
CA LEU A 103 -56.31 -8.61 0.69
C LEU A 103 -55.52 -9.58 -0.20
N GLU A 104 -55.68 -10.88 0.08
CA GLU A 104 -55.18 -11.99 -0.73
C GLU A 104 -55.50 -11.76 -2.21
N GLN A 105 -54.45 -11.58 -3.01
CA GLN A 105 -54.54 -11.56 -4.46
C GLN A 105 -53.94 -12.88 -4.97
N PRO A 106 -54.66 -13.68 -5.77
CA PRO A 106 -54.19 -14.99 -6.24
C PRO A 106 -52.89 -14.86 -7.03
N ALA A 107 -51.93 -15.72 -6.72
CA ALA A 107 -50.63 -15.75 -7.37
C ALA A 107 -50.75 -16.09 -8.86
N LEU A 108 -50.35 -15.15 -9.72
CA LEU A 108 -49.97 -15.44 -11.10
C LEU A 108 -48.59 -16.10 -11.09
N SER A 109 -48.50 -17.25 -11.76
CA SER A 109 -47.31 -18.08 -11.85
C SER A 109 -46.08 -17.30 -12.35
N PRO A 110 -44.89 -17.52 -11.77
CA PRO A 110 -43.68 -16.84 -12.22
C PRO A 110 -43.25 -17.38 -13.59
N THR A 111 -43.21 -16.49 -14.58
CA THR A 111 -42.48 -16.68 -15.84
C THR A 111 -41.00 -16.90 -15.51
N PRO A 112 -40.34 -17.97 -16.00
CA PRO A 112 -38.92 -18.17 -15.75
C PRO A 112 -38.12 -17.03 -16.40
N PRO A 113 -37.08 -16.49 -15.73
CA PRO A 113 -36.22 -15.50 -16.36
C PRO A 113 -35.52 -16.13 -17.56
N ALA A 114 -35.53 -15.43 -18.68
CA ALA A 114 -34.72 -15.76 -19.85
C ALA A 114 -33.26 -15.92 -19.39
N VAL A 115 -32.72 -17.11 -19.62
CA VAL A 115 -31.30 -17.42 -19.40
C VAL A 115 -30.51 -16.50 -20.31
N GLY A 116 -29.97 -15.42 -19.74
CA GLY A 116 -29.04 -14.56 -20.44
C GLY A 116 -27.85 -15.41 -20.86
N SER A 117 -27.48 -15.34 -22.15
CA SER A 117 -26.34 -16.00 -22.76
C SER A 117 -25.09 -15.83 -21.88
N GLY A 118 -24.86 -16.82 -21.03
CA GLY A 118 -23.80 -16.86 -20.05
C GLY A 118 -23.12 -18.21 -20.19
N ILE A 119 -21.79 -18.18 -20.16
CA ILE A 119 -20.95 -19.37 -20.26
C ILE A 119 -21.39 -20.35 -19.16
N ALA A 120 -22.00 -21.47 -19.57
CA ALA A 120 -22.33 -22.56 -18.67
C ALA A 120 -21.05 -23.38 -18.45
N VAL A 121 -20.56 -23.39 -17.21
CA VAL A 121 -19.39 -24.16 -16.81
C VAL A 121 -19.87 -25.31 -15.94
N GLU A 122 -19.68 -26.53 -16.40
CA GLU A 122 -19.99 -27.73 -15.63
C GLU A 122 -18.82 -28.04 -14.68
N ALA A 123 -19.12 -28.14 -13.38
CA ALA A 123 -18.13 -28.43 -12.35
C ALA A 123 -17.88 -29.94 -12.25
N PRO A 124 -16.61 -30.40 -12.12
CA PRO A 124 -16.32 -31.78 -11.76
C PRO A 124 -16.93 -32.16 -10.41
N PRO A 125 -17.36 -33.42 -10.21
CA PRO A 125 -18.00 -33.85 -8.98
C PRO A 125 -17.08 -33.62 -7.77
N GLY A 126 -17.62 -32.99 -6.73
CA GLY A 126 -16.88 -32.68 -5.50
C GLY A 126 -16.09 -31.37 -5.53
N LYS A 127 -16.20 -30.54 -6.58
CA LYS A 127 -15.57 -29.21 -6.63
C LYS A 127 -16.58 -28.08 -6.76
N SER A 128 -16.27 -26.95 -6.14
CA SER A 128 -17.00 -25.71 -6.30
C SER A 128 -16.35 -24.86 -7.41
N VAL A 129 -17.17 -24.09 -8.12
CA VAL A 129 -16.70 -23.21 -9.21
C VAL A 129 -17.11 -21.78 -8.93
N ALA A 130 -16.16 -20.86 -9.01
CA ALA A 130 -16.41 -19.42 -9.05
C ALA A 130 -16.11 -18.88 -10.45
N VAL A 131 -17.05 -18.11 -10.99
CA VAL A 131 -16.90 -17.44 -12.29
C VAL A 131 -16.80 -15.94 -12.06
N PHE A 132 -15.64 -15.36 -12.38
CA PHE A 132 -15.40 -13.93 -12.27
C PHE A 132 -15.45 -13.30 -13.66
N ARG A 133 -16.34 -12.32 -13.82
CA ARG A 133 -16.40 -11.48 -15.02
C ARG A 133 -15.43 -10.32 -14.82
N THR A 134 -14.56 -10.09 -15.80
CA THR A 134 -13.65 -8.93 -15.80
C THR A 134 -14.28 -7.76 -16.53
N ASP A 135 -13.65 -6.58 -16.47
CA ASP A 135 -14.08 -5.39 -17.21
C ASP A 135 -13.94 -5.56 -18.73
N ASN A 136 -13.14 -6.54 -19.18
CA ASN A 136 -13.10 -6.97 -20.56
C ASN A 136 -14.14 -8.10 -20.78
N PRO A 137 -15.19 -7.90 -21.60
CA PRO A 137 -16.24 -8.89 -21.80
C PRO A 137 -15.76 -10.17 -22.51
N GLU A 138 -14.58 -10.15 -23.12
CA GLU A 138 -13.97 -11.33 -23.74
C GLU A 138 -13.18 -12.19 -22.75
N ILE A 139 -12.94 -11.71 -21.53
CA ILE A 139 -12.12 -12.41 -20.52
C ILE A 139 -13.00 -12.81 -19.33
N VAL A 140 -13.14 -14.12 -19.15
CA VAL A 140 -13.81 -14.74 -18.00
C VAL A 140 -12.83 -15.63 -17.27
N VAL A 141 -12.73 -15.44 -15.95
CA VAL A 141 -11.87 -16.25 -15.09
C VAL A 141 -12.72 -17.30 -14.37
N ILE A 142 -12.34 -18.57 -14.51
CA ILE A 142 -13.02 -19.71 -13.89
C ILE A 142 -12.07 -20.32 -12.86
N TRP A 143 -12.49 -20.36 -11.60
CA TRP A 143 -11.71 -20.94 -10.50
C TRP A 143 -12.43 -22.18 -9.96
N PHE A 144 -11.74 -23.33 -9.97
CA PHE A 144 -12.17 -24.57 -9.31
C PHE A 144 -11.49 -24.73 -7.95
N PHE A 145 -12.27 -24.94 -6.88
CA PHE A 145 -11.74 -25.17 -5.53
C PHE A 145 -12.48 -26.31 -4.81
#